data_AF-A0A0N4ZGX8-F1
#
_entry.id   AF-A0A0N4ZGX8-F1
#
_cell.length_a   1.000
_cell.length_b   1.000
_cell.length_c   1.000
_cell.angle_alpha   90.00
_cell.angle_beta   90.00
_cell.angle_gamma   90.00
#
_symmetry.space_group_name_H-M   'P 1'
#
loop_
_entity.id
_entity.type
_entity.pdbx_description
1 polymer ?
#
loop_
_entity_poly.entity_id
_entity_poly.type
_entity_poly.pdbx_seq_one_letter_code
_entity_poly.pdbx_strand_id
1 'polypeptide(L)'
;FIQHETAHALGVKHEQTRLDKNNYIVVNMSNVKAGMEGNFDKAIDEKTFDLPYDYGSPMQYHRTSFPKNGLPTMLPVNGLYGRTMRQKLSLSFNDFKYLNLRYCSTICPTTKECFMGGYQDPHKCDYCKYPNGYIGTTCFTKVLNATLCGTQQFTATGTTQTLTITGVKNC
;
A
#
# COMPACT_ATOMS: atom_id res chain seq x y z
N PHE A 1 0.68 11.67 -8.25
CA PHE A 1 0.65 11.34 -9.69
C PHE A 1 2.05 11.05 -10.22
N ILE A 2 3.02 11.97 -10.08
CA ILE A 2 4.42 11.77 -10.52
C ILE A 2 4.97 10.40 -10.08
N GLN A 3 4.90 10.08 -8.77
CA GLN A 3 5.40 8.80 -8.27
C GLN A 3 4.71 7.55 -8.84
N HIS A 4 3.42 7.63 -9.22
CA HIS A 4 2.70 6.50 -9.83
C HIS A 4 3.27 6.18 -11.21
N GLU A 5 3.46 7.21 -12.03
CA GLU A 5 4.05 7.04 -13.36
C GLU A 5 5.54 6.67 -13.27
N THR A 6 6.27 7.21 -12.28
CA THR A 6 7.64 6.76 -11.99
C THR A 6 7.68 5.28 -11.60
N ALA A 7 6.74 4.80 -10.79
CA ALA A 7 6.66 3.38 -10.44
C ALA A 7 6.38 2.50 -11.66
N HIS A 8 5.49 2.92 -12.58
CA HIS A 8 5.31 2.25 -13.87
C HIS A 8 6.58 2.20 -14.69
N ALA A 9 7.32 3.31 -14.77
CA ALA A 9 8.60 3.37 -15.48
C ALA A 9 9.66 2.43 -14.86
N LEU A 10 9.59 2.20 -13.55
CA LEU A 10 10.39 1.22 -12.82
C LEU A 10 9.81 -0.20 -12.87
N GLY A 11 8.76 -0.43 -13.67
CA GLY A 11 8.21 -1.76 -13.92
C GLY A 11 7.16 -2.26 -12.92
N VAL A 12 6.70 -1.41 -11.99
CA VAL A 12 5.60 -1.75 -11.09
C VAL A 12 4.28 -1.75 -11.87
N LYS A 13 3.50 -2.82 -11.79
CA LYS A 13 2.18 -2.91 -12.41
C LYS A 13 1.10 -2.47 -11.42
N HIS A 14 -0.13 -2.33 -11.91
CA HIS A 14 -1.22 -1.96 -11.02
C HIS A 14 -1.59 -3.09 -10.07
N GLU A 15 -1.88 -2.78 -8.82
CA GLU A 15 -2.17 -3.77 -7.78
C GLU A 15 -3.40 -4.64 -8.12
N GLN A 16 -4.43 -4.05 -8.77
CA GLN A 16 -5.60 -4.81 -9.26
C GLN A 16 -5.34 -5.69 -10.49
N THR A 17 -4.10 -5.75 -10.97
CA THR A 17 -3.69 -6.65 -12.06
C THR A 17 -2.90 -7.85 -11.55
N ARG A 18 -2.60 -7.94 -10.25
CA ARG A 18 -1.88 -9.09 -9.69
C ARG A 18 -2.57 -10.42 -9.98
N LEU A 19 -1.76 -11.48 -10.06
CA LEU A 19 -2.25 -12.85 -10.32
C LEU A 19 -3.21 -13.36 -9.23
N ASP A 20 -2.99 -12.93 -7.98
CA ASP A 20 -3.74 -13.32 -6.78
C ASP A 20 -4.91 -12.39 -6.45
N LYS A 21 -5.18 -11.35 -7.27
CA LYS A 21 -6.17 -10.31 -6.98
C LYS A 21 -7.57 -10.81 -6.62
N ASN A 22 -7.99 -11.94 -7.17
CA ASN A 22 -9.34 -12.48 -6.95
C ASN A 22 -9.57 -12.92 -5.49
N ASN A 23 -8.51 -13.04 -4.69
CA ASN A 23 -8.59 -13.28 -3.24
C ASN A 23 -8.91 -12.00 -2.46
N TYR A 24 -8.74 -10.82 -3.08
CA TYR A 24 -8.76 -9.52 -2.41
C TYR A 24 -9.84 -8.59 -2.98
N ILE A 25 -10.14 -8.70 -4.28
CA ILE A 25 -11.10 -7.85 -4.95
C ILE A 25 -12.05 -8.66 -5.85
N VAL A 26 -13.24 -8.12 -6.03
CA VAL A 26 -14.22 -8.57 -7.02
C VAL A 26 -14.39 -7.46 -8.05
N VAL A 27 -14.15 -7.78 -9.32
CA VAL A 27 -14.41 -6.87 -10.45
C VAL A 27 -15.75 -7.20 -11.07
N ASN A 28 -16.67 -6.23 -11.08
CA ASN A 28 -17.95 -6.36 -11.74
C ASN A 28 -17.83 -5.85 -13.19
N MET A 29 -17.51 -6.76 -14.11
CA MET A 29 -17.37 -6.45 -15.54
C MET A 29 -18.64 -5.83 -16.14
N SER A 30 -19.82 -6.16 -15.61
CA SER A 30 -21.06 -5.53 -16.08
C SER A 30 -21.12 -4.03 -15.78
N ASN A 31 -20.34 -3.52 -14.81
CA ASN A 31 -20.24 -2.09 -14.50
C ASN A 31 -19.08 -1.39 -15.24
N VAL A 32 -18.19 -2.14 -15.90
CA VAL A 32 -17.05 -1.58 -16.63
C VAL A 32 -17.52 -0.98 -17.96
N LYS A 33 -16.94 0.17 -18.33
CA LYS A 33 -17.19 0.81 -19.63
C LYS A 33 -16.67 -0.10 -20.76
N ALA A 34 -17.49 -0.29 -21.79
CA ALA A 34 -17.10 -1.08 -22.97
C ALA A 34 -15.75 -0.61 -23.56
N GLY A 35 -14.87 -1.57 -23.84
CA GLY A 35 -13.50 -1.35 -24.32
C GLY A 35 -12.47 -1.08 -23.22
N MET A 36 -12.86 -1.08 -21.94
CA MET A 36 -11.97 -0.86 -20.80
C MET A 36 -11.74 -2.12 -19.96
N GLU A 37 -12.34 -3.24 -20.32
CA GLU A 37 -12.29 -4.51 -19.58
C GLU A 37 -10.85 -4.99 -19.38
N GLY A 38 -9.99 -4.83 -20.39
CA GLY A 38 -8.59 -5.25 -20.33
C GLY A 38 -7.75 -4.53 -19.27
N ASN A 39 -8.19 -3.37 -18.76
CA ASN A 39 -7.51 -2.69 -17.64
C ASN A 39 -7.62 -3.46 -16.31
N PHE A 40 -8.48 -4.47 -16.28
CA PHE A 40 -8.69 -5.38 -15.17
C PHE A 40 -8.23 -6.80 -15.52
N ASP A 41 -7.40 -6.99 -16.53
CA ASP A 41 -6.77 -8.29 -16.77
C ASP A 41 -5.66 -8.56 -15.75
N LYS A 42 -5.26 -9.83 -15.64
CA LYS A 42 -4.11 -10.17 -14.81
C LYS A 42 -2.82 -9.87 -15.58
N ALA A 43 -1.86 -9.22 -14.93
CA ALA A 43 -0.53 -9.01 -15.50
C ALA A 43 0.19 -10.35 -15.67
N ILE A 44 0.90 -10.48 -16.79
CA ILE A 44 1.74 -11.63 -17.11
C ILE A 44 3.15 -11.39 -16.53
N ASP A 45 3.81 -12.45 -16.06
CA ASP A 45 5.18 -12.43 -15.52
C ASP A 45 5.43 -11.46 -14.36
N GLU A 46 4.39 -11.15 -13.59
CA GLU A 46 4.51 -10.30 -12.41
C GLU A 46 4.97 -11.11 -11.19
N LYS A 47 6.13 -10.73 -10.62
CA LYS A 47 6.57 -11.20 -9.30
C LYS A 47 5.99 -10.31 -8.23
N THR A 48 5.30 -10.90 -7.25
CA THR A 48 4.75 -10.19 -6.09
C THR A 48 5.73 -10.07 -4.93
N PHE A 49 6.85 -10.80 -4.97
CA PHE A 49 7.82 -10.92 -3.87
C PHE A 49 7.17 -11.28 -2.52
N ASP A 50 6.09 -12.07 -2.57
CA ASP A 50 5.28 -12.48 -1.41
C ASP A 50 4.77 -11.29 -0.58
N LEU A 51 4.70 -10.10 -1.19
CA LEU A 51 4.13 -8.92 -0.56
C LEU A 51 2.61 -9.06 -0.46
N PRO A 52 2.02 -8.73 0.70
CA PRO A 52 0.58 -8.76 0.87
C PRO A 52 -0.08 -7.71 -0.03
N TYR A 53 -1.30 -8.02 -0.49
CA TYR A 53 -2.08 -7.13 -1.33
C TYR A 53 -2.34 -5.79 -0.62
N ASP A 54 -2.00 -4.68 -1.28
CA ASP A 54 -2.14 -3.35 -0.70
C ASP A 54 -3.27 -2.54 -1.36
N TYR A 55 -4.47 -2.61 -0.75
CA TYR A 55 -5.61 -1.79 -1.18
C TYR A 55 -5.28 -0.28 -1.21
N GLY A 56 -4.40 0.18 -0.33
CA GLY A 56 -4.01 1.59 -0.23
C GLY A 56 -2.98 2.04 -1.26
N SER A 57 -2.28 1.13 -1.93
CA SER A 57 -1.23 1.48 -2.90
C SER A 57 -1.75 2.50 -3.92
N PRO A 58 -0.98 3.55 -4.30
CA PRO A 58 -1.34 4.37 -5.44
C PRO A 58 -1.41 3.58 -6.75
N MET A 59 -0.79 2.40 -6.80
CA MET A 59 -0.87 1.47 -7.92
C MET A 59 -2.19 0.68 -7.94
N GLN A 60 -2.97 0.71 -6.87
CA GLN A 60 -4.33 0.21 -6.84
C GLN A 60 -5.28 1.18 -7.54
N TYR A 61 -6.18 0.69 -8.39
CA TYR A 61 -7.27 1.49 -8.90
C TYR A 61 -8.32 1.82 -7.85
N HIS A 62 -8.98 2.96 -8.04
CA HIS A 62 -10.12 3.33 -7.24
C HIS A 62 -11.29 2.38 -7.55
N ARG A 63 -12.18 2.15 -6.57
CA ARG A 63 -13.36 1.29 -6.72
C ARG A 63 -14.31 1.69 -7.86
N THR A 64 -14.24 2.93 -8.32
CA THR A 64 -15.04 3.49 -9.43
C THR A 64 -14.19 3.83 -10.66
N SER A 65 -13.07 3.13 -10.88
CA SER A 65 -12.28 3.29 -12.12
C SER A 65 -13.04 2.71 -13.32
N PHE A 66 -13.07 3.44 -14.44
CA PHE A 66 -13.73 3.06 -15.70
C PHE A 66 -15.21 2.63 -15.60
N PRO A 67 -16.08 3.35 -14.87
CA PRO A 67 -17.46 2.94 -14.70
C PRO A 67 -18.29 3.30 -15.93
N LYS A 68 -19.28 2.46 -16.28
CA LYS A 68 -20.25 2.77 -17.34
C LYS A 68 -21.38 3.69 -16.86
N ASN A 69 -21.74 3.63 -15.58
CA ASN A 69 -22.92 4.28 -14.99
C ASN A 69 -22.66 4.84 -13.58
N GLY A 70 -21.39 5.16 -13.26
CA GLY A 70 -20.99 5.70 -11.95
C GLY A 70 -21.00 4.68 -10.80
N LEU A 71 -21.48 3.46 -11.02
CA LEU A 71 -21.41 2.38 -10.04
C LEU A 71 -19.97 1.88 -9.86
N PRO A 72 -19.62 1.32 -8.69
CA PRO A 72 -18.33 0.67 -8.49
C PRO A 72 -18.10 -0.46 -9.50
N THR A 73 -16.94 -0.44 -10.14
CA THR A 73 -16.45 -1.52 -11.01
C THR A 73 -15.71 -2.57 -10.22
N MET A 74 -15.22 -2.22 -9.03
CA MET A 74 -14.40 -3.09 -8.21
C MET A 74 -14.72 -2.88 -6.73
N LEU A 75 -14.82 -3.96 -5.98
CA LEU A 75 -15.05 -3.96 -4.53
C LEU A 75 -14.03 -4.86 -3.84
N PRO A 76 -13.56 -4.51 -2.63
CA PRO A 76 -12.73 -5.42 -1.86
C PRO A 76 -13.58 -6.56 -1.30
N VAL A 77 -13.01 -7.76 -1.22
CA VAL A 77 -13.62 -8.92 -0.56
C VAL A 77 -13.86 -8.62 0.91
N ASN A 78 -12.89 -7.98 1.58
CA ASN A 78 -13.09 -7.44 2.91
C ASN A 78 -13.63 -6.00 2.82
N GLY A 79 -14.92 -5.84 3.14
CA GLY A 79 -15.65 -4.57 3.05
C GLY A 79 -15.05 -3.41 3.87
N LEU A 80 -14.23 -3.69 4.89
CA LEU A 80 -13.54 -2.66 5.68
C LEU A 80 -12.61 -1.79 4.82
N TYR A 81 -12.11 -2.33 3.70
CA TYR A 81 -11.20 -1.61 2.78
C TYR A 81 -11.95 -0.80 1.72
N GLY A 82 -13.28 -0.80 1.70
CA GLY A 82 -14.07 -0.17 0.63
C GLY A 82 -13.89 1.35 0.49
N ARG A 83 -13.28 2.00 1.48
CA ARG A 83 -12.96 3.44 1.49
C ARG A 83 -11.46 3.74 1.48
N THR A 84 -10.61 2.71 1.51
CA THR A 84 -9.15 2.86 1.52
C THR A 84 -8.50 2.52 0.18
N MET A 85 -9.29 1.99 -0.77
CA MET A 85 -8.82 1.65 -2.11
C MET A 85 -8.26 2.88 -2.83
N ARG A 86 -6.95 2.85 -3.11
CA ARG A 86 -6.15 3.91 -3.75
C ARG A 86 -6.05 5.19 -2.91
N GLN A 87 -5.02 5.33 -2.07
CA GLN A 87 -4.63 6.65 -1.59
C GLN A 87 -3.80 7.42 -2.62
N LYS A 88 -3.70 8.76 -2.45
CA LYS A 88 -3.09 9.68 -3.42
C LYS A 88 -1.91 10.48 -2.87
N LEU A 89 -1.47 10.19 -1.64
CA LEU A 89 -0.42 10.92 -0.93
C LEU A 89 0.98 10.56 -1.46
N SER A 90 1.35 9.28 -1.41
CA SER A 90 2.67 8.78 -1.81
C SER A 90 2.62 7.29 -2.09
N LEU A 91 3.64 6.73 -2.76
CA LEU A 91 3.88 5.28 -2.76
C LEU A 91 3.83 4.73 -1.33
N SER A 92 3.22 3.56 -1.19
CA SER A 92 3.08 2.86 0.07
C SER A 92 4.39 2.21 0.49
N PHE A 93 4.42 1.74 1.74
CA PHE A 93 5.55 0.95 2.25
C PHE A 93 5.82 -0.28 1.36
N ASN A 94 4.77 -0.96 0.89
CA ASN A 94 4.91 -2.14 0.05
C ASN A 94 5.39 -1.79 -1.36
N ASP A 95 4.99 -0.64 -1.92
CA ASP A 95 5.52 -0.18 -3.21
C ASP A 95 7.04 0.08 -3.13
N PHE A 96 7.50 0.74 -2.07
CA PHE A 96 8.94 0.94 -1.85
C PHE A 96 9.66 -0.38 -1.58
N LYS A 97 9.06 -1.28 -0.78
CA LYS A 97 9.63 -2.60 -0.51
C LYS A 97 9.76 -3.42 -1.80
N TYR A 98 8.75 -3.41 -2.66
CA TYR A 98 8.77 -4.05 -3.98
C TYR A 98 9.98 -3.59 -4.80
N LEU A 99 10.16 -2.27 -4.93
CA LEU A 99 11.25 -1.69 -5.70
C LEU A 99 12.62 -2.06 -5.13
N ASN A 100 12.78 -2.04 -3.79
CA ASN A 100 14.03 -2.41 -3.15
C ASN A 100 14.33 -3.92 -3.29
N LEU A 101 13.33 -4.79 -3.17
CA LEU A 101 13.53 -6.23 -3.41
C LEU A 101 13.91 -6.52 -4.85
N ARG A 102 13.35 -5.75 -5.80
CA ARG A 102 13.62 -5.88 -7.23
C ARG A 102 14.99 -5.37 -7.65
N TYR A 103 15.43 -4.22 -7.15
CA TYR A 103 16.62 -3.51 -7.66
C TYR A 103 17.77 -3.39 -6.66
N CYS A 104 17.53 -3.60 -5.37
CA CYS A 104 18.48 -3.29 -4.31
C CYS A 104 18.82 -4.50 -3.40
N SER A 105 18.31 -5.69 -3.71
CA SER A 105 18.44 -6.88 -2.86
C SER A 105 19.87 -7.41 -2.70
N THR A 106 20.80 -6.99 -3.57
CA THR A 106 22.21 -7.42 -3.55
C THR A 106 23.17 -6.35 -3.03
N ILE A 107 22.66 -5.21 -2.57
CA ILE A 107 23.52 -4.11 -2.10
C ILE A 107 24.20 -4.45 -0.77
N CYS A 108 23.47 -5.12 0.12
CA CYS A 108 24.00 -5.50 1.42
C CYS A 108 24.77 -6.83 1.34
N PRO A 109 26.02 -6.91 1.87
CA PRO A 109 26.81 -8.14 1.81
C PRO A 109 26.20 -9.29 2.60
N THR A 110 25.48 -8.97 3.68
CA THR A 110 24.83 -9.92 4.56
C THR A 110 23.33 -9.63 4.61
N THR A 111 22.53 -10.70 4.47
CA THR A 111 21.08 -10.61 4.63
C THR A 111 20.75 -10.45 6.11
N LYS A 112 19.92 -9.46 6.43
CA LYS A 112 19.37 -9.25 7.76
C LYS A 112 17.90 -9.65 7.77
N GLU A 113 17.52 -10.53 8.70
CA GLU A 113 16.12 -10.84 8.93
C GLU A 113 15.42 -9.66 9.60
N CYS A 114 14.31 -9.22 9.02
CA CYS A 114 13.48 -8.14 9.54
C CYS A 114 12.08 -8.68 9.88
N PHE A 115 11.62 -8.41 11.09
CA PHE A 115 10.36 -8.95 11.60
C PHE A 115 9.13 -8.20 11.06
N MET A 116 7.93 -8.75 11.28
CA MET A 116 6.65 -8.06 11.05
C MET A 116 6.49 -7.41 9.65
N GLY A 117 7.06 -8.05 8.62
CA GLY A 117 6.98 -7.54 7.25
C GLY A 117 7.93 -6.39 6.92
N GLY A 118 8.87 -6.05 7.80
CA GLY A 118 9.97 -5.13 7.50
C GLY A 118 10.89 -5.62 6.38
N TYR A 119 11.84 -4.78 5.96
CA TYR A 119 12.91 -5.16 5.03
C TYR A 119 14.20 -4.41 5.31
N GLN A 120 15.35 -5.02 4.98
CA GLN A 120 16.66 -4.42 5.18
C GLN A 120 16.81 -3.15 4.34
N ASP A 121 17.32 -2.07 4.94
CA ASP A 121 17.59 -0.84 4.20
C ASP A 121 18.85 -1.00 3.35
N PRO A 122 18.77 -0.91 2.01
CA PRO A 122 19.95 -1.05 1.17
C PRO A 122 21.01 0.05 1.39
N HIS A 123 20.65 1.20 1.96
CA HIS A 123 21.61 2.25 2.29
C HIS A 123 22.19 2.11 3.72
N LYS A 124 21.63 1.22 4.54
CA LYS A 124 21.99 1.00 5.95
C LYS A 124 21.80 -0.47 6.30
N CYS A 125 22.74 -1.31 5.91
CA CYS A 125 22.58 -2.77 5.97
C CYS A 125 22.29 -3.32 7.38
N ASP A 126 22.69 -2.62 8.44
CA ASP A 126 22.38 -3.03 9.82
C ASP A 126 20.97 -2.63 10.30
N TYR A 127 20.20 -1.92 9.46
CA TYR A 127 18.90 -1.35 9.79
C TYR A 127 17.76 -1.99 8.99
N CYS A 128 16.63 -2.22 9.66
CA CYS A 128 15.37 -2.66 9.04
C CYS A 128 14.41 -1.49 8.91
N LYS A 129 13.88 -1.29 7.70
CA LYS A 129 12.78 -0.37 7.41
C LYS A 129 11.45 -1.02 7.75
N TYR A 130 10.58 -0.24 8.38
CA TYR A 130 9.22 -0.62 8.79
C TYR A 130 8.20 0.41 8.28
N PRO A 131 6.90 0.08 8.27
CA PRO A 131 5.86 1.05 7.99
C PRO A 131 5.99 2.28 8.90
N ASN A 132 5.61 3.45 8.38
CA ASN A 132 5.68 4.71 9.13
C ASN A 132 4.97 4.59 10.49
N GLY A 133 5.56 5.22 11.51
CA GLY A 133 5.09 5.17 12.89
C GLY A 133 5.65 4.01 13.72
N TYR A 134 6.47 3.12 13.14
CA TYR A 134 7.12 2.01 13.85
C TYR A 134 8.65 2.07 13.74
N ILE A 135 9.33 1.77 14.85
CA ILE A 135 10.79 1.77 15.01
C ILE A 135 11.25 0.55 15.83
N GLY A 136 12.56 0.48 16.08
CA GLY A 136 13.18 -0.60 16.84
C GLY A 136 13.48 -1.82 15.98
N THR A 137 14.06 -2.86 16.59
CA THR A 137 14.46 -4.08 15.89
C THR A 137 13.29 -5.04 15.62
N THR A 138 12.16 -4.85 16.31
CA THR A 138 11.01 -5.77 16.28
C THR A 138 9.73 -5.14 15.75
N CYS A 139 9.74 -3.87 15.33
CA CYS A 139 8.55 -3.13 14.88
C CYS A 139 7.43 -2.97 15.94
N PHE A 140 7.65 -3.40 17.20
CA PHE A 140 6.66 -3.20 18.28
C PHE A 140 6.74 -1.81 18.91
N THR A 141 7.86 -1.10 18.72
CA THR A 141 8.05 0.24 19.25
C THR A 141 7.40 1.24 18.31
N LYS A 142 6.36 1.93 18.77
CA LYS A 142 5.79 3.06 18.03
C LYS A 142 6.67 4.29 18.21
N VAL A 143 6.82 5.10 17.17
CA VAL A 143 7.32 6.47 17.34
C VAL A 143 6.26 7.20 18.14
N LEU A 144 6.55 7.49 19.41
CA LEU A 144 5.68 8.30 20.26
C LEU A 144 6.44 9.57 20.62
N ASN A 145 6.27 10.61 19.81
CA ASN A 145 6.75 11.94 20.18
C ASN A 145 5.55 12.84 20.49
N ALA A 146 4.92 12.61 21.64
CA ALA A 146 3.70 13.33 22.04
C ALA A 146 3.91 14.85 22.09
N THR A 147 5.14 15.31 22.37
CA THR A 147 5.49 16.73 22.44
C THR A 147 5.45 17.39 21.06
N LEU A 148 5.93 16.71 20.01
CA LEU A 148 5.95 17.25 18.64
C LEU A 148 4.66 16.93 17.87
N CYS A 149 4.13 15.73 18.06
CA CYS A 149 3.11 15.10 17.21
C CYS A 149 1.73 15.09 17.84
N GLY A 150 1.60 15.66 19.05
CA GLY A 150 0.36 15.65 19.80
C GLY A 150 -0.12 14.23 20.15
N THR A 151 -1.44 14.10 20.30
CA THR A 151 -2.11 12.84 20.60
C THR A 151 -2.03 11.89 19.40
N GLN A 152 -1.31 10.78 19.57
CA GLN A 152 -1.09 9.76 18.52
C GLN A 152 -1.93 8.50 18.73
N GLN A 153 -2.63 8.37 19.86
CA GLN A 153 -3.48 7.22 20.17
C GLN A 153 -4.92 7.66 20.38
N PHE A 154 -5.82 7.05 19.62
CA PHE A 154 -7.26 7.28 19.71
C PHE A 154 -7.95 5.95 19.95
N THR A 155 -8.85 5.92 20.93
CA THR A 155 -9.66 4.74 21.26
C THR A 155 -11.01 4.86 20.56
N ALA A 156 -11.33 3.89 19.71
CA ALA A 156 -12.64 3.83 19.08
C ALA A 156 -13.72 3.53 20.14
N THR A 157 -14.84 4.26 20.07
CA THR A 157 -16.05 3.98 20.87
C THR A 157 -17.22 3.65 19.95
N GLY A 158 -18.32 3.17 20.52
CA GLY A 158 -19.57 2.97 19.78
C GLY A 158 -20.30 4.27 19.40
N THR A 159 -19.74 5.44 19.73
CA THR A 159 -20.33 6.76 19.48
C THR A 159 -19.48 7.54 18.50
N THR A 160 -20.13 8.33 17.64
CA THR A 160 -19.43 9.25 16.73
C THR A 160 -18.66 10.29 17.55
N GLN A 161 -17.37 10.43 17.27
CA GLN A 161 -16.50 11.42 17.90
C GLN A 161 -15.80 12.26 16.83
N THR A 162 -15.62 13.55 17.12
CA THR A 162 -14.75 14.41 16.33
C THR A 162 -13.34 14.29 16.87
N LEU A 163 -12.40 13.82 16.04
CA LEU A 163 -10.99 13.74 16.39
C LEU A 163 -10.28 15.03 15.97
N THR A 164 -9.69 15.73 16.92
CA THR A 164 -8.84 16.89 16.66
C THR A 164 -7.39 16.45 16.63
N ILE A 165 -6.75 16.53 15.47
CA ILE A 165 -5.33 16.23 15.29
C ILE A 165 -4.54 17.52 15.50
N THR A 166 -3.65 17.53 16.49
CA THR A 166 -2.75 18.65 16.81
C THR A 166 -1.28 18.21 16.65
N GLY A 167 -0.36 19.17 16.50
CA GLY A 167 1.07 18.90 16.31
C GLY A 167 1.48 18.62 14.86
N VAL A 168 2.71 18.14 14.69
CA VAL A 168 3.29 17.79 13.39
C VAL A 168 2.62 16.52 12.85
N LYS A 169 2.22 16.54 11.58
CA LYS A 169 1.51 15.43 10.93
C LYS A 169 2.41 14.32 10.40
N ASN A 170 3.71 14.59 10.28
CA ASN A 170 4.72 13.63 9.83
C ASN A 170 5.61 13.25 11.02
N CYS A 171 5.17 12.20 11.70
CA CYS A 171 5.79 11.53 12.81
C CYS A 171 5.72 10.02 12.51
#